data_AF-A0A9P6BIZ1-F1
#
_entry.id   AF-A0A9P6BIZ1-F1
#
_cell.length_a   1.000
_cell.length_b   1.000
_cell.length_c   1.000
_cell.angle_alpha   90.00
_cell.angle_beta   90.00
_cell.angle_gamma   90.00
#
_symmetry.space_group_name_H-M   'P 1'
#
loop_
_entity.id
_entity.type
_entity.pdbx_description
1 polymer ?
#
loop_
_entity_poly.entity_id
_entity_poly.type
_entity_poly.pdbx_seq_one_letter_code
_entity_poly.pdbx_strand_id
1 'polypeptide(L)'
;CYVITLPDNQISWGFGVQLSESSLKEVHSKNSEWAPEVMDTTLDRYRDFPCPLGGTMGELFDATPKDLISKVFIEEKMFKTCYNSRSVLIGDAWHK
;
A
#
# COMPACT_ATOMS: atom_id res chain seq x y z
N CYS A 1 2.21 -7.82 6.61
CA CYS A 1 2.31 -8.55 5.33
C CYS A 1 1.34 -9.71 5.37
N TYR A 2 0.68 -10.02 4.26
CA TYR A 2 -0.17 -11.19 4.06
C TYR A 2 0.11 -11.80 2.70
N VAL A 3 -0.12 -13.11 2.60
CA VAL A 3 0.01 -13.89 1.38
C VAL A 3 -1.23 -14.76 1.24
N ILE A 4 -1.77 -14.85 0.02
CA ILE A 4 -2.95 -15.61 -0.33
C ILE A 4 -2.56 -16.57 -1.46
N THR A 5 -2.82 -17.86 -1.26
CA THR A 5 -2.64 -18.86 -2.32
C THR A 5 -3.80 -18.78 -3.30
N LEU A 6 -3.48 -18.77 -4.58
CA LEU A 6 -4.42 -18.78 -5.70
C LEU A 6 -4.36 -20.15 -6.40
N PRO A 7 -5.36 -20.48 -7.24
CA PRO A 7 -5.27 -21.64 -8.13
C PRO A 7 -4.02 -21.62 -9.02
N ASP A 8 -3.72 -22.75 -9.65
CA ASP A 8 -2.63 -22.90 -10.61
C ASP A 8 -1.24 -22.56 -10.04
N ASN A 9 -1.04 -22.89 -8.76
CA ASN A 9 0.23 -22.69 -8.05
C ASN A 9 0.71 -21.22 -8.05
N GLN A 10 -0.24 -20.29 -7.93
CA GLN A 10 0.02 -18.86 -7.85
C GLN A 10 -0.16 -18.33 -6.43
N ILE A 11 0.45 -17.19 -6.14
CA ILE A 11 0.26 -16.45 -4.89
C ILE A 11 -0.01 -14.99 -5.19
N SER A 12 -0.86 -14.37 -4.36
CA SER A 12 -0.98 -12.92 -4.24
C SER A 12 -0.41 -12.50 -2.90
N TRP A 13 0.24 -11.34 -2.84
CA TRP A 13 0.84 -10.82 -1.63
C TRP A 13 0.49 -9.35 -1.43
N GLY A 14 0.51 -8.92 -0.16
CA GLY A 14 0.33 -7.53 0.20
C GLY A 14 1.07 -7.20 1.49
N PHE A 15 1.63 -6.00 1.57
CA PHE A 15 2.15 -5.48 2.83
C PHE A 15 1.74 -4.02 3.00
N GLY A 16 1.44 -3.66 4.24
CA GLY A 16 1.10 -2.29 4.63
C GLY A 16 2.08 -1.82 5.69
N VAL A 17 2.43 -0.55 5.63
CA VAL A 17 3.27 0.13 6.62
C VAL A 17 2.53 1.37 7.09
N GLN A 18 2.50 1.58 8.40
CA GLN A 18 1.94 2.81 8.96
C GLN A 18 3.02 3.89 8.96
N LEU A 19 2.74 5.02 8.32
CA LEU A 19 3.66 6.16 8.30
C LEU A 19 3.42 7.08 9.50
N SER A 20 4.50 7.64 10.03
CA SER A 20 4.45 8.73 11.01
C SER A 20 4.17 10.07 10.32
N GLU A 21 3.68 11.07 11.07
CA GLU A 21 3.45 12.43 10.56
C GLU A 21 4.69 13.06 9.91
N SER A 22 5.88 12.78 10.44
CA SER A 22 7.15 13.26 9.85
C SER A 22 7.40 12.66 8.47
N SER A 23 7.06 11.38 8.29
CA SER A 23 7.20 10.67 7.01
C SER A 23 6.16 11.13 5.98
N LEU A 24 4.98 11.58 6.43
CA LEU A 24 3.94 12.12 5.54
C LEU A 24 4.41 13.38 4.80
N LYS A 25 5.16 14.26 5.47
CA LYS A 25 5.66 15.51 4.86
C LYS A 25 6.61 15.25 3.70
N GLU A 26 7.44 14.21 3.80
CA GLU A 26 8.32 13.79 2.69
C GLU A 26 7.54 13.23 1.51
N VAL A 27 6.44 12.50 1.77
CA VAL A 27 5.60 11.89 0.72
C VAL A 27 4.79 12.97 -0.01
N HIS A 28 4.10 13.86 0.72
CA HIS A 28 3.30 14.94 0.13
C HIS A 28 4.14 15.94 -0.69
N SER A 29 5.38 16.23 -0.25
CA SER A 29 6.29 17.11 -0.99
C SER A 29 6.67 16.56 -2.36
N LYS A 30 6.65 15.22 -2.51
CA LYS A 30 7.07 14.55 -3.74
C LYS A 30 5.98 14.42 -4.80
N ASN A 31 4.69 14.65 -4.46
CA ASN A 31 3.49 14.76 -5.33
C ASN A 31 3.40 13.87 -6.59
N SER A 32 4.20 12.81 -6.61
CA SER A 32 4.46 11.91 -7.72
C SER A 32 4.20 10.50 -7.24
N GLU A 33 3.06 10.34 -6.55
CA GLU A 33 2.62 9.09 -5.91
C GLU A 33 2.42 7.96 -6.94
N TRP A 34 2.42 8.30 -8.22
CA TRP A 34 2.19 7.42 -9.36
C TRP A 34 3.40 7.25 -10.28
N ALA A 35 4.56 7.86 -9.98
CA ALA A 35 5.72 7.68 -10.84
C ALA A 35 6.45 6.36 -10.54
N PRO A 36 6.92 5.64 -11.57
CA PRO A 36 7.69 4.40 -11.43
C PRO A 36 8.92 4.55 -10.51
N GLU A 37 9.59 5.71 -10.54
CA GLU A 37 10.80 5.99 -9.75
C GLU A 37 10.54 5.97 -8.23
N VAL A 38 9.31 6.29 -7.81
CA VAL A 38 8.88 6.27 -6.41
C VAL A 38 8.56 4.83 -5.95
N MET A 39 8.31 3.90 -6.88
CA MET A 39 8.08 2.49 -6.60
C MET A 39 9.38 1.81 -6.18
N ASP A 40 10.42 1.90 -7.01
CA ASP A 40 11.71 1.22 -6.78
C ASP A 40 12.34 1.65 -5.43
N THR A 41 12.34 2.96 -5.14
CA THR A 41 12.86 3.50 -3.86
C THR A 41 12.06 3.03 -2.63
N THR A 42 10.78 2.75 -2.79
CA THR A 42 9.93 2.24 -1.70
C THR A 42 10.17 0.76 -1.48
N LEU A 43 10.24 -0.02 -2.56
CA LEU A 43 10.52 -1.45 -2.49
C LEU A 43 11.87 -1.70 -1.83
N ASP A 44 12.91 -0.96 -2.24
CA ASP A 44 14.27 -1.03 -1.67
C ASP A 44 14.29 -0.88 -0.14
N ARG A 45 13.50 0.06 0.40
CA ARG A 45 13.41 0.30 1.84
C ARG A 45 12.88 -0.90 2.63
N TYR A 46 12.07 -1.74 2.01
CA TYR A 46 11.38 -2.85 2.67
C TYR A 46 11.88 -4.23 2.21
N ARG A 47 12.95 -4.31 1.41
CA ARG A 47 13.46 -5.58 0.87
C ARG A 47 13.81 -6.58 1.98
N ASP A 48 14.45 -6.11 3.04
CA ASP A 48 14.93 -6.99 4.13
C ASP A 48 13.82 -7.44 5.10
N PHE A 49 12.57 -7.03 4.88
CA PHE A 49 11.47 -7.45 5.75
C PHE A 49 11.22 -8.96 5.63
N PRO A 50 10.88 -9.64 6.73
CA PRO A 50 10.63 -11.08 6.69
C PRO A 50 9.38 -11.39 5.85
N CYS A 51 9.51 -12.37 4.94
CA CYS A 51 8.41 -12.87 4.15
C CYS A 51 7.66 -13.99 4.91
N PRO A 52 6.31 -14.00 4.93
CA PRO A 52 5.52 -15.08 5.56
C PRO A 52 5.77 -16.47 4.99
N LEU A 53 6.28 -16.58 3.76
CA LEU A 53 6.63 -17.84 3.12
C LEU A 53 8.07 -18.30 3.42
N GLY A 54 8.80 -17.57 4.25
CA GLY A 54 10.25 -17.72 4.43
C GLY A 54 11.04 -16.79 3.52
N GLY A 55 12.29 -16.51 3.87
CA GLY A 55 13.12 -15.56 3.13
C GLY A 55 12.75 -14.09 3.38
N THR A 56 12.99 -13.23 2.38
CA THR A 56 12.77 -11.78 2.49
C THR A 56 11.70 -11.27 1.52
N MET A 57 11.11 -10.11 1.81
CA MET A 57 10.17 -9.44 0.89
C MET A 57 10.86 -9.05 -0.43
N GLY A 58 12.17 -8.77 -0.40
CA GLY A 58 12.96 -8.47 -1.59
C GLY A 58 12.97 -9.61 -2.60
N GLU A 59 13.06 -10.86 -2.14
CA GLU A 59 12.96 -12.04 -3.00
C GLU A 59 11.59 -12.13 -3.68
N LEU A 60 10.53 -11.78 -2.95
CA LEU A 60 9.17 -11.75 -3.48
C LEU A 60 8.96 -10.61 -4.49
N PHE A 61 9.57 -9.44 -4.25
CA PHE A 61 9.54 -8.31 -5.19
C PHE A 61 10.26 -8.65 -6.49
N ASP A 62 11.42 -9.29 -6.44
CA ASP A 62 12.19 -9.68 -7.62
C ASP A 62 11.51 -10.77 -8.44
N ALA A 63 10.78 -11.67 -7.78
CA ALA A 63 10.00 -12.72 -8.43
C ALA A 63 8.68 -12.23 -9.04
N THR A 64 8.24 -11.00 -8.73
CA THR A 64 6.98 -10.44 -9.22
C THR A 64 7.23 -9.53 -10.43
N PRO A 65 6.57 -9.75 -11.58
CA PRO A 65 6.64 -8.82 -12.71
C PRO A 65 6.30 -7.38 -12.28
N LYS A 66 7.14 -6.41 -12.65
CA LYS A 66 7.04 -5.03 -12.15
C LYS A 66 5.69 -4.37 -12.46
N ASP A 67 5.09 -4.70 -13.59
CA ASP A 67 3.78 -4.23 -14.03
C ASP A 67 2.61 -4.77 -13.19
N LEU A 68 2.85 -5.80 -12.38
CA LEU A 68 1.87 -6.39 -11.47
C LEU A 68 2.01 -5.89 -10.02
N ILE A 69 3.00 -5.04 -9.72
CA ILE A 69 3.17 -4.45 -8.39
C ILE A 69 2.47 -3.09 -8.34
N SER A 70 1.50 -2.96 -7.45
CA SER A 70 0.79 -1.71 -7.20
C SER A 70 1.15 -1.14 -5.83
N LYS A 71 1.55 0.13 -5.79
CA LYS A 71 1.68 0.89 -4.55
C LYS A 71 0.45 1.75 -4.35
N VAL A 72 -0.17 1.60 -3.19
CA VAL A 72 -1.32 2.42 -2.79
C VAL A 72 -0.96 3.15 -1.50
N PHE A 73 -1.15 4.47 -1.50
CA PHE A 73 -1.06 5.29 -0.31
C PHE A 73 -2.47 5.65 0.15
N ILE A 74 -2.80 5.35 1.41
CA ILE A 74 -4.11 5.62 2.00
C ILE A 74 -3.89 6.55 3.20
N GLU A 75 -4.40 7.77 3.09
CA GLU A 75 -4.59 8.67 4.21
C GLU A 75 -5.98 8.37 4.78
N GLU A 76 -6.09 8.09 6.08
CA GLU A 76 -7.38 7.81 6.71
C GLU A 76 -7.90 9.10 7.39
N LYS A 77 -9.01 9.65 6.90
CA LYS A 77 -9.66 10.83 7.49
C LYS A 77 -10.84 10.39 8.33
N MET A 78 -10.65 10.43 9.64
CA MET A 78 -11.71 10.13 10.59
C MET A 78 -12.70 11.29 10.69
N PHE A 79 -13.85 11.14 10.04
CA PHE A 79 -14.98 12.06 10.18
C PHE A 79 -15.86 11.69 11.39
N LYS A 80 -16.45 12.68 12.04
CA LYS A 80 -17.32 12.46 13.22
C LYS A 80 -18.69 11.87 12.88
N THR A 81 -19.26 12.25 11.74
CA THR A 81 -20.59 11.80 11.27
C THR A 81 -20.64 11.73 9.76
N CYS A 82 -21.31 10.71 9.22
CA CYS A 82 -21.43 10.47 7.77
C CYS A 82 -22.64 11.12 7.11
N TYR A 83 -23.48 11.83 7.87
CA TYR A 83 -24.71 12.40 7.34
C TYR A 83 -24.82 13.89 7.66
N ASN A 84 -25.54 14.59 6.79
CA ASN A 84 -26.02 15.94 7.03
C ASN A 84 -27.42 16.08 6.44
N SER A 85 -28.41 16.35 7.29
CA SER A 85 -29.82 16.51 6.88
C SER A 85 -30.35 15.31 6.09
N ARG A 86 -30.44 15.42 4.76
CA ARG A 86 -30.96 14.35 3.87
C ARG A 86 -29.87 13.68 3.03
N SER A 87 -28.60 14.02 3.26
CA SER A 87 -27.45 13.51 2.53
C SER A 87 -26.59 12.63 3.44
N VAL A 88 -26.06 11.54 2.89
CA VAL A 88 -25.18 10.61 3.59
C VAL A 88 -23.99 10.24 2.71
N LEU A 89 -22.80 10.14 3.31
CA LEU A 89 -21.59 9.62 2.69
C LEU A 89 -21.59 8.10 2.82
N ILE A 90 -21.32 7.43 1.70
CA ILE A 90 -21.26 5.96 1.61
C ILE A 90 -20.03 5.55 0.80
N GLY A 91 -19.58 4.30 0.99
CA GLY A 91 -18.41 3.77 0.29
C GLY A 91 -17.16 4.62 0.52
N ASP A 92 -16.35 4.79 -0.52
CA ASP A 92 -15.09 5.54 -0.47
C ASP A 92 -15.28 7.02 -0.13
N ALA A 93 -16.49 7.57 -0.28
CA ALA A 93 -16.76 8.95 0.12
C ALA A 93 -16.80 9.14 1.65
N TRP A 94 -17.01 8.06 2.42
CA TRP A 94 -17.00 8.07 3.88
C TRP A 94 -15.68 7.56 4.47
N HIS A 95 -15.10 6.53 3.87
CA HIS A 95 -13.92 5.82 4.40
C HIS A 95 -12.59 6.36 3.81
N LYS A 96 -12.55 7.63 3.43
CA LYS A 96 -11.36 8.29 2.86
C LYS A 96 -10.53 9.00 3.91
#